data_AF-A0A939WF79-F1
#
_entry.id   AF-A0A939WF79-F1
#
_cell.length_a   1.000
_cell.length_b   1.000
_cell.length_c   1.000
_cell.angle_alpha   90.00
_cell.angle_beta   90.00
_cell.angle_gamma   90.00
#
_symmetry.space_group_name_H-M   'P 1'
#
loop_
_entity.id
_entity.type
_entity.pdbx_description
1 polymer ?
#
loop_
_entity_poly.entity_id
_entity_poly.type
_entity_poly.pdbx_seq_one_letter_code
_entity_poly.pdbx_strand_id
1 'polypeptide(L)'
;MKKWYDEEYEFTVDVVGFLRGDHTERYCRNGEEIGDKYTCTYGCPVNKDGYGICSKTMMMLYPLMEAVRSGGDLENVGGDSKYTKTVVCPDGCVIFRLTAKPLGNENFHKGKFWGDPAESK
;
A
#
# COMPACT_ATOMS: atom_id res chain seq x y z
N MET A 1 8.52 16.56 -4.63
CA MET A 1 7.45 17.22 -3.85
C MET A 1 7.98 17.52 -2.45
N LYS A 2 7.55 18.61 -1.81
CA LYS A 2 7.87 18.85 -0.40
C LYS A 2 7.04 17.91 0.48
N LYS A 3 7.69 17.24 1.45
CA LYS A 3 7.03 16.40 2.46
C LYS A 3 6.81 17.26 3.70
N TRP A 4 5.56 17.65 3.93
CA TRP A 4 5.19 18.55 5.03
C TRP A 4 4.78 17.81 6.30
N TYR A 5 4.32 16.57 6.16
CA TYR A 5 3.78 15.77 7.25
C TYR A 5 4.45 14.40 7.25
N ASP A 6 4.69 13.91 8.47
CA ASP A 6 5.15 12.56 8.71
C ASP A 6 3.94 11.62 8.81
N GLU A 7 3.91 10.61 7.96
CA GLU A 7 2.79 9.67 7.89
C GLU A 7 2.85 8.65 9.03
N GLU A 8 1.70 8.15 9.47
CA GLU A 8 1.61 7.16 10.56
C GLU A 8 2.14 5.78 10.19
N TYR A 9 2.15 5.47 8.89
CA TYR A 9 2.48 4.14 8.38
C TYR A 9 3.39 4.22 7.16
N GLU A 10 4.30 3.26 7.09
CA GLU A 10 4.96 2.85 5.86
C GLU A 10 4.27 1.59 5.34
N PHE A 11 4.05 1.54 4.03
CA PHE A 11 3.50 0.39 3.35
C PHE A 11 4.53 -0.20 2.41
N THR A 12 4.70 -1.52 2.46
CA THR A 12 5.42 -2.28 1.45
C THR A 12 4.44 -3.16 0.68
N VAL A 13 4.67 -3.28 -0.62
CA VAL A 13 3.93 -4.19 -1.49
C VAL A 13 4.94 -5.07 -2.19
N ASP A 14 4.90 -6.36 -1.88
CA ASP A 14 5.83 -7.35 -2.41
C ASP A 14 5.11 -8.25 -3.41
N VAL A 15 5.73 -8.53 -4.55
CA VAL A 15 5.27 -9.57 -5.47
C VAL A 15 5.73 -10.92 -4.92
N VAL A 16 4.76 -11.75 -4.52
CA VAL A 16 5.02 -13.02 -3.81
C VAL A 16 4.66 -14.26 -4.62
N GLY A 17 4.06 -14.09 -5.79
CA GLY A 17 3.72 -15.19 -6.68
C GLY A 17 2.88 -14.77 -7.86
N PHE A 18 2.54 -15.74 -8.69
CA PHE A 18 1.62 -15.59 -9.82
C PHE A 18 0.40 -16.47 -9.58
N LEU A 19 -0.77 -15.99 -10.03
CA LEU A 19 -2.00 -16.77 -9.87
C LEU A 19 -1.99 -18.02 -10.78
N ARG A 20 -1.36 -17.91 -11.95
CA ARG A 20 -1.26 -18.97 -12.95
C ARG A 20 0.15 -19.00 -13.52
N GLY A 21 0.69 -20.22 -13.64
CA GLY A 21 2.02 -20.43 -14.21
C GLY A 21 3.15 -19.97 -13.28
N ASP A 22 4.32 -19.75 -13.89
CA ASP A 22 5.61 -19.48 -13.23
C ASP A 22 6.33 -18.24 -13.80
N HIS A 23 5.70 -17.49 -14.71
CA HIS A 23 6.25 -16.30 -15.36
C HIS A 23 5.16 -15.26 -15.67
N THR A 24 5.57 -14.02 -15.99
CA THR A 24 4.64 -12.95 -16.38
C THR A 24 4.71 -12.49 -17.82
N GLU A 25 5.68 -12.96 -18.60
CA GLU A 25 5.76 -12.63 -20.03
C GLU A 25 4.44 -12.95 -20.74
N ARG A 26 3.93 -11.98 -21.52
CA ARG A 26 2.62 -12.06 -22.22
C ARG A 26 1.41 -12.24 -21.30
N TYR A 27 1.57 -12.04 -19.99
CA TYR A 27 0.51 -12.23 -18.98
C TYR A 27 0.31 -10.99 -18.10
N CYS A 28 1.39 -10.41 -17.56
CA CYS A 28 1.36 -9.13 -16.86
C CYS A 28 1.85 -8.01 -17.79
N ARG A 29 0.98 -7.04 -18.11
CA ARG A 29 1.39 -5.88 -18.94
C ARG A 29 2.39 -4.96 -18.25
N ASN A 30 2.47 -5.02 -16.92
CA ASN A 30 3.43 -4.24 -16.14
C ASN A 30 4.75 -4.99 -15.92
N GLY A 31 4.83 -6.28 -16.28
CA GLY A 31 6.04 -7.08 -16.15
C GLY A 31 6.53 -7.28 -14.70
N GLU A 32 5.60 -7.40 -13.75
CA GLU A 32 5.89 -7.62 -12.33
C GLU A 32 6.51 -8.99 -12.12
N GLU A 33 7.61 -9.08 -11.38
CA GLU A 33 8.32 -10.33 -11.11
C GLU A 33 8.40 -10.65 -9.62
N ILE A 34 8.49 -11.94 -9.26
CA ILE A 34 8.64 -12.33 -7.85
C ILE A 34 9.90 -11.70 -7.26
N GLY A 35 9.74 -11.02 -6.12
CA GLY A 35 10.80 -10.25 -5.48
C GLY A 35 10.75 -8.75 -5.78
N ASP A 36 9.92 -8.30 -6.72
CA ASP A 36 9.63 -6.88 -6.87
C ASP A 36 8.99 -6.33 -5.59
N LYS A 37 9.49 -5.16 -5.18
CA LYS A 37 9.07 -4.47 -3.97
C LYS A 37 8.78 -3.02 -4.27
N TYR A 38 7.61 -2.58 -3.82
CA TYR A 38 7.16 -1.20 -3.85
C TYR A 38 7.00 -0.69 -2.43
N THR A 39 7.26 0.61 -2.25
CA THR A 39 7.09 1.27 -0.96
C THR A 39 6.35 2.58 -1.10
N CYS A 40 5.53 2.92 -0.12
CA CYS A 40 5.01 4.27 0.04
C CYS A 40 4.66 4.57 1.50
N THR A 41 4.42 5.84 1.77
CA THR A 41 3.79 6.28 3.02
C THR A 41 2.37 6.80 2.75
N TYR A 42 2.22 7.77 1.84
CA TYR A 42 0.93 8.34 1.42
C TYR A 42 0.61 8.12 -0.07
N GLY A 43 1.56 8.47 -0.94
CA GLY A 43 1.38 8.39 -2.40
C GLY A 43 1.28 6.95 -2.91
N CYS A 44 1.13 6.80 -4.22
CA CYS A 44 1.17 5.47 -4.83
C CYS A 44 2.51 4.77 -4.56
N PRO A 45 2.52 3.45 -4.28
CA PRO A 45 3.74 2.66 -4.14
C PRO A 45 4.62 2.77 -5.39
N VAL A 46 5.91 3.01 -5.15
CA VAL A 46 6.95 3.03 -6.19
C VAL A 46 8.06 2.04 -5.82
N ASN A 47 8.66 1.42 -6.82
CA ASN A 47 9.84 0.58 -6.62
C ASN A 47 11.11 1.42 -6.51
N LYS A 48 12.25 0.76 -6.27
CA LYS A 48 13.57 1.40 -6.11
C LYS A 48 14.00 2.26 -7.31
N ASP A 49 13.50 1.95 -8.50
CA ASP A 49 13.83 2.63 -9.75
C ASP A 49 12.81 3.75 -10.07
N GLY A 50 11.84 3.97 -9.19
CA GLY A 50 10.83 5.02 -9.31
C GLY A 50 9.61 4.64 -10.16
N TYR A 51 9.48 3.39 -10.58
CA TYR A 51 8.30 2.92 -11.31
C TYR A 51 7.15 2.67 -10.34
N GLY A 52 5.98 3.22 -10.66
CA GLY A 52 4.76 3.05 -9.89
C GLY A 52 4.14 1.67 -10.09
N ILE A 53 3.46 1.19 -9.05
CA ILE A 53 2.64 -0.03 -9.14
C ILE A 53 1.50 0.14 -10.14
N CYS A 54 1.06 -0.96 -10.76
CA CYS A 54 -0.07 -0.96 -11.69
C CYS A 54 -1.33 -0.30 -11.08
N SER A 55 -1.94 0.62 -11.82
CA SER A 55 -3.13 1.37 -11.38
C SER A 55 -4.32 0.48 -11.03
N LYS A 56 -4.47 -0.67 -11.70
CA LYS A 56 -5.52 -1.65 -11.36
C LYS A 56 -5.28 -2.29 -10.01
N THR A 57 -4.05 -2.71 -9.72
CA THR A 57 -3.68 -3.26 -8.40
C THR A 57 -3.94 -2.22 -7.31
N MET A 58 -3.74 -0.93 -7.60
CA MET A 58 -4.01 0.14 -6.66
C MET A 58 -5.49 0.22 -6.21
N MET A 59 -6.44 -0.20 -7.05
CA MET A 59 -7.86 -0.29 -6.66
C MET A 59 -8.09 -1.29 -5.51
N MET A 60 -7.25 -2.32 -5.41
CA MET A 60 -7.29 -3.29 -4.30
C MET A 60 -6.53 -2.78 -3.08
N LEU A 61 -5.40 -2.11 -3.29
CA LEU A 61 -4.51 -1.69 -2.21
C LEU A 61 -5.00 -0.46 -1.46
N TYR A 62 -5.59 0.51 -2.17
CA TYR A 62 -5.99 1.78 -1.55
C TYR A 62 -6.99 1.59 -0.40
N PRO A 63 -8.10 0.82 -0.55
CA PRO A 63 -9.01 0.57 0.56
C PRO A 63 -8.36 -0.12 1.77
N LEU A 64 -7.38 -1.01 1.53
CA LEU A 64 -6.66 -1.70 2.60
C LEU A 64 -5.73 -0.75 3.37
N MET A 65 -5.05 0.14 2.65
CA MET A 65 -4.22 1.18 3.28
C MET A 65 -5.09 2.14 4.11
N GLU A 66 -6.24 2.56 3.59
CA GLU A 66 -7.19 3.39 4.34
C GLU A 66 -7.76 2.67 5.57
N ALA A 67 -8.06 1.37 5.46
CA ALA A 67 -8.48 0.57 6.61
C ALA A 67 -7.42 0.58 7.72
N VAL A 68 -6.14 0.41 7.39
CA VAL A 68 -5.05 0.52 8.36
C VAL A 68 -4.95 1.93 8.95
N ARG A 69 -4.99 2.97 8.11
CA ARG A 69 -4.92 4.38 8.57
C ARG A 69 -6.08 4.76 9.49
N SER A 70 -7.23 4.12 9.34
CA SER A 70 -8.37 4.30 10.25
C SER A 70 -8.18 3.67 11.64
N GLY A 71 -7.02 3.04 11.88
CA GLY A 71 -6.74 2.27 13.09
C GLY A 71 -7.34 0.86 13.06
N GLY A 72 -7.73 0.39 11.88
CA GLY A 72 -8.35 -0.91 11.67
C GLY A 72 -7.38 -2.08 11.75
N ASP A 73 -7.94 -3.26 11.54
CA ASP A 73 -7.25 -4.54 11.56
C ASP A 73 -7.56 -5.29 10.25
N LEU A 74 -6.52 -5.63 9.49
CA LEU A 74 -6.70 -6.28 8.19
C LEU A 74 -7.27 -7.70 8.28
N GLU A 75 -7.20 -8.38 9.44
CA GLU A 75 -7.82 -9.69 9.64
C GLU A 75 -9.35 -9.61 9.45
N ASN A 76 -9.97 -8.47 9.77
CA ASN A 76 -11.40 -8.23 9.56
C ASN A 76 -11.81 -8.21 8.08
N VAL A 77 -10.85 -8.07 7.16
CA VAL A 77 -11.05 -8.15 5.71
C VAL A 77 -10.29 -9.32 5.10
N GLY A 78 -9.98 -10.34 5.92
CA GLY A 78 -9.27 -11.56 5.52
C GLY A 78 -7.78 -11.35 5.27
N GLY A 79 -7.14 -10.50 6.05
CA GLY A 79 -5.68 -10.34 6.09
C GLY A 79 -4.99 -11.55 6.72
N ASP A 80 -3.70 -11.68 6.44
CA ASP A 80 -2.83 -12.72 7.01
C ASP A 80 -2.42 -12.38 8.45
N SER A 81 -2.49 -11.10 8.81
CA SER A 81 -2.36 -10.56 10.17
C SER A 81 -2.99 -9.16 10.23
N LYS A 82 -3.05 -8.58 11.41
CA LYS A 82 -3.46 -7.18 11.60
C LYS A 82 -2.91 -6.19 10.57
N TYR A 83 -1.67 -6.35 10.15
CA TYR A 83 -0.97 -5.42 9.26
C TYR A 83 -0.51 -6.05 7.94
N THR A 84 -0.95 -7.26 7.61
CA THR A 84 -0.54 -7.94 6.38
C THR A 84 -1.75 -8.50 5.64
N LYS A 85 -1.78 -8.33 4.33
CA LYS A 85 -2.79 -8.97 3.48
C LYS A 85 -2.25 -9.30 2.09
N THR A 86 -2.36 -10.55 1.70
CA THR A 86 -2.16 -10.99 0.33
C THR A 86 -3.42 -10.78 -0.52
N VAL A 87 -3.22 -10.22 -1.72
CA VAL A 87 -4.26 -9.94 -2.71
C VAL A 87 -3.81 -10.37 -4.10
N VAL A 88 -4.77 -10.74 -4.93
CA VAL A 88 -4.53 -10.97 -6.36
C VAL A 88 -4.91 -9.69 -7.10
N CYS A 89 -4.12 -9.30 -8.10
CA CYS A 89 -4.47 -8.14 -8.92
C CYS A 89 -5.79 -8.36 -9.69
N PRO A 90 -6.50 -7.29 -10.08
CA PRO A 90 -7.79 -7.44 -10.77
C PRO A 90 -7.74 -8.20 -12.09
N ASP A 91 -6.59 -8.19 -12.78
CA ASP A 91 -6.39 -8.95 -14.02
C ASP A 91 -6.13 -10.44 -13.74
N GLY A 92 -6.00 -10.84 -12.48
CA GLY A 92 -5.80 -12.22 -12.07
C GLY A 92 -4.42 -12.75 -12.43
N CYS A 93 -3.40 -11.89 -12.52
CA CYS A 93 -2.05 -12.27 -12.94
C CYS A 93 -1.11 -12.54 -11.76
N VAL A 94 -0.97 -11.54 -10.89
CA VAL A 94 0.10 -11.44 -9.91
C VAL A 94 -0.50 -11.40 -8.51
N ILE A 95 0.18 -12.08 -7.58
CA ILE A 95 -0.15 -12.13 -6.16
C ILE A 95 0.77 -11.14 -5.44
N PHE A 96 0.16 -10.14 -4.81
CA PHE A 96 0.83 -9.10 -4.05
C PHE A 96 0.60 -9.31 -2.56
N ARG A 97 1.62 -9.03 -1.74
CA ARG A 97 1.49 -8.94 -0.29
C ARG A 97 1.68 -7.50 0.15
N LEU A 98 0.61 -6.90 0.68
CA LEU A 98 0.66 -5.63 1.38
C LEU A 98 1.11 -5.86 2.82
N THR A 99 2.08 -5.09 3.28
CA THR A 99 2.47 -5.02 4.70
C THR A 99 2.47 -3.57 5.15
N ALA A 100 1.82 -3.27 6.27
CA ALA A 100 1.87 -1.98 6.92
C ALA A 100 2.81 -2.02 8.13
N LYS A 101 3.56 -0.95 8.32
CA LYS A 101 4.45 -0.77 9.47
C LYS A 101 4.13 0.57 10.15
N PRO A 102 3.70 0.57 11.41
CA PRO A 102 3.48 1.80 12.15
C PRO A 102 4.82 2.53 12.37
N LEU A 103 4.80 3.85 12.20
CA LEU A 103 5.95 4.74 12.35
C LEU A 103 5.90 5.54 13.67
N GLY A 104 4.76 5.49 14.39
CA GLY A 104 4.59 6.16 15.68
C GLY A 104 4.28 7.65 15.58
N ASN A 105 4.03 8.17 14.38
CA ASN A 105 3.65 9.56 14.15
C ASN A 105 2.19 9.82 14.53
N GLU A 106 1.86 11.09 14.76
CA GLU A 106 0.48 11.49 15.07
C GLU A 106 -0.41 11.37 13.84
N ASN A 107 -1.64 10.91 14.06
CA ASN A 107 -2.62 10.79 13.00
C ASN A 107 -2.98 12.15 12.42
N PHE A 108 -2.90 12.27 11.09
CA PHE A 108 -3.18 13.53 10.38
C PHE A 108 -4.55 14.12 10.77
N HIS A 109 -5.53 13.23 10.99
CA HIS A 109 -6.89 13.59 11.38
C HIS A 109 -7.13 13.86 12.84
N LYS A 110 -6.46 13.15 13.74
CA LYS A 110 -6.60 13.41 15.17
C LYS A 110 -5.77 14.62 15.61
N GLY A 111 -4.62 14.85 14.96
CA GLY A 111 -3.76 16.03 15.15
C GLY A 111 -4.32 17.31 14.53
N LYS A 112 -5.43 17.24 13.77
CA LYS A 112 -6.09 18.37 13.11
C LYS A 112 -5.17 19.20 12.22
N PHE A 113 -4.27 18.54 11.48
CA PHE A 113 -3.25 19.22 10.68
C PHE A 113 -3.79 20.00 9.47
N TRP A 114 -5.08 19.90 9.14
CA TRP A 114 -5.75 20.76 8.15
C TRP A 114 -6.49 21.97 8.76
N GLY A 115 -6.58 22.05 10.10
CA GLY A 115 -7.28 23.14 10.76
C GLY A 115 -6.62 24.48 10.48
N ASP A 116 -7.41 25.57 10.54
CA ASP A 116 -6.82 26.92 10.47
C ASP A 116 -5.88 27.10 11.67
N PRO A 117 -4.60 27.47 11.48
CA PRO A 117 -3.69 27.78 12.57
C PRO A 117 -4.28 28.77 13.58
N ALA A 118 -5.18 29.67 13.15
CA ALA A 118 -5.85 30.64 14.00
C ALA A 118 -6.86 30.03 15.00
N GLU A 119 -7.36 28.81 14.74
CA GLU A 119 -8.36 28.11 15.57
C GLU A 119 -7.74 27.17 16.62
N SER A 120 -6.41 27.03 16.65
CA SER A 120 -5.68 26.09 17.52
C SER A 120 -5.26 26.65 18.89
N LYS A 121 -6.00 27.65 19.41
CA LYS A 121 -5.78 28.25 20.75
C LYS A 121 -6.62 27.62 21.85
#